data_AF-A0A5R8P3X6-F1
#
_entry.id   AF-A0A5R8P3X6-F1
#
_cell.length_a   1.000
_cell.length_b   1.000
_cell.length_c   1.000
_cell.angle_alpha   90.00
_cell.angle_beta   90.00
_cell.angle_gamma   90.00
#
_symmetry.space_group_name_H-M   'P 1'
#
loop_
_entity.id
_entity.type
_entity.pdbx_description
1 polymer ?
#
loop_
_entity_poly.entity_id
_entity_poly.type
_entity_poly.pdbx_seq_one_letter_code
_entity_poly.pdbx_strand_id
1 'polypeptide(L)'
;MTGRQGARRGEDKLRSDTRRNRRRLLEAVGELAREAPDQLTMHAVASRAEIGPATAYRYYSTVDDVLAAYVLSVVEELRDFSAASTAEGQPLFDSVVDKWMDLLDEYGPALVQIRSRQGYLKRLHNGNEIIVAMRDAWARPVRGLLDDLGLPDEMLEYALFLNNIMYDPREIQDLLRETGLSRREIVIRLAEAYRGALRGWARAG
;
A
#
# COMPACT_ATOMS: atom_id res chain seq x y z
N MET A 1 0.21 -39.28 -28.89
CA MET A 1 0.77 -38.43 -27.80
C MET A 1 0.60 -36.92 -28.02
N THR A 2 -0.17 -36.46 -29.02
CA THR A 2 -0.24 -35.05 -29.48
C THR A 2 -1.35 -34.19 -28.87
N GLY A 3 -2.36 -34.78 -28.21
CA GLY A 3 -3.50 -34.02 -27.64
C GLY A 3 -3.22 -33.27 -26.33
N ARG A 4 -2.22 -33.71 -25.54
CA ARG A 4 -1.94 -33.16 -24.21
C ARG A 4 -1.09 -31.87 -24.22
N GLN A 5 -0.37 -31.61 -25.31
CA GLN A 5 0.43 -30.38 -25.50
C GLN A 5 -0.42 -29.20 -26.01
N GLY A 6 -1.48 -29.45 -26.79
CA GLY A 6 -2.39 -28.40 -27.28
C GLY A 6 -3.26 -27.78 -26.18
N ALA A 7 -3.77 -28.60 -25.26
CA ALA A 7 -4.59 -28.14 -24.12
C ALA A 7 -3.79 -27.25 -23.15
N ARG A 8 -2.56 -27.65 -22.80
CA ARG A 8 -1.67 -26.86 -21.93
C ARG A 8 -1.31 -25.50 -22.53
N ARG A 9 -1.02 -25.43 -23.84
CA ARG A 9 -0.76 -24.16 -24.54
C ARG A 9 -1.96 -23.23 -24.60
N GLY A 10 -3.18 -23.78 -24.66
CA GLY A 10 -4.43 -23.01 -24.59
C GLY A 10 -4.69 -22.44 -23.20
N GLU A 11 -4.49 -23.24 -22.15
CA GLU A 11 -4.61 -22.80 -20.76
C GLU A 11 -3.57 -21.72 -20.39
N ASP A 12 -2.33 -21.86 -20.85
CA ASP A 12 -1.27 -20.88 -20.61
C ASP A 12 -1.56 -19.53 -21.31
N LYS A 13 -2.12 -19.57 -22.53
CA LYS A 13 -2.57 -18.35 -23.23
C LYS A 13 -3.73 -17.67 -22.52
N LEU A 14 -4.76 -18.41 -22.10
CA LEU A 14 -5.89 -17.82 -21.35
C LEU A 14 -5.43 -17.20 -20.02
N ARG A 15 -4.53 -17.87 -19.29
CA ARG A 15 -3.93 -17.32 -18.06
C ARG A 15 -3.12 -16.05 -18.34
N SER A 16 -2.38 -16.02 -19.44
CA SER A 16 -1.62 -14.84 -19.86
C SER A 16 -2.52 -13.65 -20.19
N ASP A 17 -3.58 -13.87 -20.97
CA ASP A 17 -4.55 -12.83 -21.32
C ASP A 17 -5.32 -12.32 -20.09
N THR A 18 -5.67 -13.22 -19.18
CA THR A 18 -6.32 -12.90 -17.89
C THR A 18 -5.44 -11.97 -17.05
N ARG A 19 -4.15 -12.30 -16.91
CA ARG A 19 -3.18 -11.48 -16.18
C ARG A 19 -2.95 -10.13 -16.85
N ARG A 20 -2.83 -10.11 -18.18
CA ARG A 20 -2.66 -8.88 -18.97
C ARG A 20 -3.87 -7.95 -18.79
N ASN A 21 -5.09 -8.48 -18.89
CA ASN A 21 -6.30 -7.68 -18.73
C ASN A 21 -6.46 -7.14 -17.32
N ARG A 22 -6.18 -7.96 -16.29
CA ARG A 22 -6.15 -7.48 -14.90
C ARG A 22 -5.17 -6.32 -14.74
N ARG A 23 -3.94 -6.45 -15.24
CA ARG A 23 -2.93 -5.39 -15.16
C ARG A 23 -3.39 -4.09 -15.85
N ARG A 24 -3.96 -4.17 -17.05
CA ARG A 24 -4.49 -2.99 -17.76
C ARG A 24 -5.59 -2.27 -16.98
N LEU A 25 -6.46 -3.02 -16.30
CA LEU A 25 -7.50 -2.43 -15.43
C LEU A 25 -6.89 -1.73 -14.21
N LEU A 26 -5.84 -2.31 -13.62
CA LEU A 26 -5.11 -1.70 -12.49
C LEU A 26 -4.36 -0.43 -12.91
N GLU A 27 -3.67 -0.45 -14.05
CA GLU A 27 -3.01 0.73 -14.63
C GLU A 27 -4.03 1.85 -14.89
N ALA A 28 -5.15 1.52 -15.54
CA ALA A 28 -6.21 2.47 -15.86
C ALA A 28 -6.89 3.09 -14.63
N VAL A 29 -7.16 2.31 -13.58
CA VAL A 29 -7.74 2.86 -12.34
C VAL A 29 -6.76 3.77 -11.62
N GLY A 30 -5.47 3.44 -11.63
CA GLY A 30 -4.41 4.25 -11.04
C GLY A 30 -4.21 5.58 -11.76
N GLU A 31 -4.24 5.59 -13.09
CA GLU A 31 -4.23 6.82 -13.89
C GLU A 31 -5.45 7.71 -13.60
N LEU A 32 -6.65 7.14 -13.68
CA LEU A 32 -7.89 7.91 -13.46
C LEU A 32 -7.98 8.46 -12.04
N ALA A 33 -7.56 7.69 -11.03
CA ALA A 33 -7.55 8.17 -9.64
C ALA A 33 -6.61 9.37 -9.43
N ARG A 34 -5.56 9.51 -10.25
CA ARG A 34 -4.62 10.65 -10.21
C ARG A 34 -5.10 11.84 -11.04
N GLU A 35 -5.58 11.57 -12.25
CA GLU A 35 -5.93 12.62 -13.23
C GLU A 35 -7.32 13.23 -12.97
N ALA A 36 -8.31 12.40 -12.64
CA ALA A 36 -9.71 12.79 -12.56
C ALA A 36 -10.46 11.89 -11.55
N PRO A 37 -10.17 12.01 -10.24
CA PRO A 37 -10.75 11.16 -9.20
C PRO A 37 -12.29 11.25 -9.13
N ASP A 38 -12.87 12.39 -9.51
CA ASP A 38 -14.30 12.63 -9.62
C ASP A 38 -14.99 11.86 -10.76
N GLN A 39 -14.22 11.41 -11.75
CA GLN A 39 -14.69 10.65 -12.91
C GLN A 39 -14.44 9.14 -12.78
N LEU A 40 -13.96 8.69 -11.61
CA LEU A 40 -13.60 7.30 -11.38
C LEU A 40 -14.83 6.38 -11.38
N THR A 41 -15.07 5.74 -12.52
CA THR A 41 -16.18 4.81 -12.73
C THR A 41 -15.70 3.55 -13.43
N MET A 42 -16.40 2.43 -13.26
CA MET A 42 -16.05 1.18 -13.95
C MET A 42 -16.03 1.36 -15.48
N HIS A 43 -16.95 2.16 -16.03
CA HIS A 43 -16.98 2.43 -17.46
C HIS A 43 -15.75 3.22 -17.92
N ALA A 44 -15.35 4.27 -17.18
CA ALA A 44 -14.15 5.04 -17.49
C ALA A 44 -12.89 4.17 -17.42
N VAL A 45 -12.77 3.34 -16.38
CA VAL A 45 -11.65 2.38 -16.21
C VAL A 45 -11.61 1.38 -17.36
N ALA A 46 -12.74 0.76 -17.71
CA ALA A 46 -12.83 -0.20 -18.81
C ALA A 46 -12.45 0.44 -20.16
N SER A 47 -12.95 1.66 -20.42
CA SER A 47 -12.61 2.42 -21.63
C SER A 47 -11.12 2.74 -21.70
N ARG A 48 -10.53 3.22 -20.61
CA ARG A 48 -9.09 3.56 -20.54
C ARG A 48 -8.21 2.33 -20.69
N ALA A 49 -8.62 1.20 -20.10
CA ALA A 49 -7.95 -0.08 -20.25
C ALA A 49 -8.18 -0.74 -21.63
N GLU A 50 -8.98 -0.14 -22.51
CA GLU A 50 -9.47 -0.70 -23.78
C GLU A 50 -9.99 -2.14 -23.61
N ILE A 51 -10.82 -2.34 -22.59
CA ILE A 51 -11.49 -3.60 -22.27
C ILE A 51 -12.99 -3.35 -22.29
N GLY A 52 -13.76 -4.25 -22.92
CA GLY A 52 -15.21 -4.12 -22.95
C GLY A 52 -15.81 -4.11 -21.52
N PRO A 53 -16.83 -3.27 -21.21
CA PRO A 53 -17.40 -3.16 -19.87
C PRO A 53 -17.83 -4.49 -19.26
N ALA A 54 -18.50 -5.35 -20.04
CA ALA A 54 -18.91 -6.68 -19.60
C ALA A 54 -17.73 -7.58 -19.20
N THR A 55 -16.58 -7.43 -19.87
CA THR A 55 -15.36 -8.15 -19.51
C THR A 55 -14.74 -7.58 -18.24
N ALA A 56 -14.71 -6.26 -18.07
CA ALA A 56 -14.22 -5.63 -16.83
C ALA A 56 -15.04 -6.09 -15.61
N TYR A 57 -16.37 -6.11 -15.71
CA TYR A 57 -17.27 -6.60 -14.66
C TYR A 57 -17.07 -8.08 -14.30
N ARG A 58 -16.50 -8.90 -15.19
CA ARG A 58 -16.14 -10.30 -14.87
C ARG A 58 -14.90 -10.40 -13.98
N TYR A 59 -14.02 -9.40 -14.00
CA TYR A 59 -12.83 -9.36 -13.13
C TYR A 59 -13.14 -8.68 -11.80
N TYR A 60 -13.91 -7.61 -11.83
CA TYR A 60 -14.19 -6.76 -10.68
C TYR A 60 -15.66 -6.34 -10.69
N SER A 61 -16.36 -6.59 -9.59
CA SER A 61 -17.79 -6.29 -9.50
C SER A 61 -18.06 -4.79 -9.42
N THR A 62 -17.14 -4.03 -8.82
CA THR A 62 -17.24 -2.59 -8.62
C THR A 62 -15.93 -1.88 -8.96
N VAL A 63 -15.98 -0.57 -9.18
CA VAL A 63 -14.76 0.23 -9.38
C VAL A 63 -13.89 0.25 -8.12
N ASP A 64 -14.52 0.21 -6.95
CA ASP A 64 -13.86 0.10 -5.65
C ASP A 64 -13.06 -1.20 -5.53
N ASP A 65 -13.52 -2.31 -6.10
CA ASP A 65 -12.75 -3.56 -6.13
C ASP A 65 -11.49 -3.45 -6.99
N VAL A 66 -11.55 -2.72 -8.12
CA VAL A 66 -10.38 -2.46 -8.98
C VAL A 66 -9.39 -1.57 -8.23
N LEU A 67 -9.90 -0.50 -7.60
CA LEU A 67 -9.09 0.44 -6.82
C LEU A 67 -8.45 -0.24 -5.61
N ALA A 68 -9.19 -1.10 -4.89
CA ALA A 68 -8.65 -1.89 -3.78
C ALA A 68 -7.54 -2.83 -4.24
N ALA A 69 -7.73 -3.51 -5.36
CA ALA A 69 -6.69 -4.36 -5.93
C ALA A 69 -5.46 -3.57 -6.41
N TYR A 70 -5.65 -2.34 -6.89
CA TYR A 70 -4.57 -1.45 -7.27
C TYR A 70 -3.78 -0.99 -6.04
N VAL A 71 -4.45 -0.48 -5.01
CA VAL A 71 -3.81 -0.09 -3.75
C VAL A 71 -3.11 -1.28 -3.10
N LEU A 72 -3.70 -2.47 -3.12
CA LEU A 72 -3.03 -3.68 -2.65
C LEU A 72 -1.70 -3.86 -3.39
N SER A 73 -1.67 -3.76 -4.72
CA SER A 73 -0.42 -3.92 -5.48
C SER A 73 0.66 -2.88 -5.12
N VAL A 74 0.27 -1.65 -4.82
CA VAL A 74 1.18 -0.58 -4.36
C VAL A 74 1.76 -0.91 -2.97
N VAL A 75 0.93 -1.41 -2.06
CA VAL A 75 1.38 -1.81 -0.71
C VAL A 75 2.24 -3.08 -0.77
N GLU A 76 1.94 -4.01 -1.68
CA GLU A 76 2.78 -5.18 -1.93
C GLU A 76 4.16 -4.79 -2.46
N GLU A 77 4.27 -3.72 -3.26
CA GLU A 77 5.56 -3.19 -3.68
C GLU A 77 6.40 -2.69 -2.48
N LEU A 78 5.77 -1.98 -1.53
CA LEU A 78 6.45 -1.57 -0.29
C LEU A 78 6.88 -2.78 0.55
N ARG A 79 6.01 -3.79 0.66
CA ARG A 79 6.30 -5.05 1.36
C ARG A 79 7.51 -5.74 0.76
N ASP A 80 7.52 -5.89 -0.57
CA ASP A 80 8.56 -6.60 -1.29
C ASP A 80 9.90 -5.83 -1.21
N PHE A 81 9.86 -4.49 -1.26
CA PHE A 81 11.02 -3.64 -1.02
C PHE A 81 11.61 -3.86 0.39
N SER A 82 10.76 -3.81 1.43
CA SER A 82 11.16 -4.03 2.82
C SER A 82 11.75 -5.43 3.05
N ALA A 83 11.15 -6.45 2.43
CA ALA A 83 11.60 -7.83 2.51
C ALA A 83 12.94 -8.07 1.78
N ALA A 84 13.17 -7.40 0.66
CA ALA A 84 14.39 -7.54 -0.13
C ALA A 84 15.59 -6.74 0.42
N SER A 85 15.36 -5.76 1.30
CA SER A 85 16.42 -4.92 1.85
C SER A 85 17.36 -5.70 2.78
N THR A 86 18.66 -5.47 2.63
CA THR A 86 19.69 -6.02 3.53
C THR A 86 19.98 -5.11 4.73
N ALA A 87 19.37 -3.92 4.79
CA ALA A 87 19.47 -3.04 5.94
C ALA A 87 18.72 -3.63 7.16
N GLU A 88 19.09 -3.19 8.35
CA GLU A 88 18.46 -3.57 9.62
C GLU A 88 18.28 -2.33 10.52
N GLY A 89 17.51 -2.47 11.61
CA GLY A 89 17.29 -1.38 12.57
C GLY A 89 16.74 -0.11 11.94
N GLN A 90 17.20 1.02 12.45
CA GLN A 90 16.87 2.36 11.98
C GLN A 90 17.19 2.57 10.48
N PRO A 91 18.34 2.14 9.92
CA PRO A 91 18.59 2.23 8.48
C PRO A 91 17.50 1.56 7.62
N LEU A 92 16.98 0.40 8.03
CA LEU A 92 15.87 -0.24 7.32
C LEU A 92 14.59 0.59 7.43
N PHE A 93 14.27 1.06 8.63
CA PHE A 93 13.11 1.93 8.87
C PHE A 93 13.14 3.18 7.98
N ASP A 94 14.26 3.91 7.97
CA ASP A 94 14.45 5.12 7.18
C ASP A 94 14.29 4.81 5.68
N SER A 95 14.85 3.70 5.18
CA SER A 95 14.70 3.31 3.77
C SER A 95 13.26 2.96 3.36
N VAL A 96 12.49 2.33 4.26
CA VAL A 96 11.08 2.01 4.02
C VAL A 96 10.21 3.27 4.10
N VAL A 97 10.52 4.21 4.97
CA VAL A 97 9.89 5.55 4.97
C VAL A 97 10.15 6.28 3.66
N ASP A 98 11.39 6.29 3.18
CA ASP A 98 11.71 6.93 1.90
C ASP A 98 10.97 6.28 0.73
N LYS A 99 10.93 4.95 0.67
CA LYS A 99 10.14 4.23 -0.35
C LYS A 99 8.66 4.53 -0.24
N TRP A 100 8.12 4.62 0.99
CA TRP A 100 6.73 4.98 1.19
C TRP A 100 6.41 6.38 0.67
N MET A 101 7.29 7.35 0.90
CA MET A 101 7.16 8.70 0.37
C MET A 101 7.20 8.71 -1.17
N ASP A 102 8.05 7.89 -1.81
CA ASP A 102 8.04 7.75 -3.27
C ASP A 102 6.71 7.21 -3.79
N LEU A 103 6.16 6.20 -3.14
CA LEU A 103 4.86 5.64 -3.50
C LEU A 103 3.71 6.63 -3.28
N LEU A 104 3.80 7.50 -2.27
CA LEU A 104 2.83 8.56 -2.04
C LEU A 104 2.92 9.66 -3.10
N ASP A 105 4.12 10.03 -3.53
CA ASP A 105 4.31 10.99 -4.62
C ASP A 105 3.77 10.43 -5.94
N GLU A 106 3.96 9.14 -6.19
CA GLU A 106 3.53 8.48 -7.42
C GLU A 106 2.03 8.13 -7.43
N TYR A 107 1.49 7.65 -6.31
CA TYR A 107 0.17 7.01 -6.19
C TYR A 107 -0.76 7.64 -5.15
N GLY A 108 -0.35 8.74 -4.52
CA GLY A 108 -1.02 9.39 -3.39
C GLY A 108 -2.53 9.60 -3.54
N PRO A 109 -3.04 10.12 -4.68
CA PRO A 109 -4.46 10.29 -4.89
C PRO A 109 -5.26 8.98 -4.74
N ALA A 110 -4.75 7.86 -5.26
CA ALA A 110 -5.42 6.57 -5.18
C ALA A 110 -5.39 5.96 -3.77
N LEU A 111 -4.26 6.08 -3.07
CA LEU A 111 -4.11 5.61 -1.69
C LEU A 111 -5.06 6.31 -0.72
N VAL A 112 -5.43 7.56 -1.01
CA VAL A 112 -6.35 8.36 -0.21
C VAL A 112 -7.81 8.07 -0.55
N GLN A 113 -8.14 7.49 -1.70
CA GLN A 113 -9.55 7.20 -2.05
C GLN A 113 -10.14 6.05 -1.21
N ILE A 114 -9.33 5.11 -0.74
CA ILE A 114 -9.85 3.98 0.04
C ILE A 114 -10.19 4.43 1.45
N ARG A 115 -11.49 4.44 1.76
CA ARG A 115 -12.01 4.75 3.09
C ARG A 115 -12.63 3.51 3.72
N SER A 116 -12.30 3.28 4.98
CA SER A 116 -13.00 2.32 5.81
C SER A 116 -13.58 3.01 7.03
N ARG A 117 -14.76 2.57 7.44
CA ARG A 117 -15.37 2.96 8.72
C ARG A 117 -14.72 2.22 9.90
N GLN A 118 -13.94 1.17 9.63
CA GLN A 118 -13.21 0.40 10.64
C GLN A 118 -11.79 0.94 10.76
N GLY A 119 -11.32 1.09 12.01
CA GLY A 119 -9.93 1.46 12.30
C GLY A 119 -8.92 0.35 11.94
N TYR A 120 -7.64 0.71 11.99
CA TYR A 120 -6.52 -0.16 11.63
C TYR A 120 -6.57 -1.53 12.33
N LEU A 121 -6.62 -1.57 13.67
CA LEU A 121 -6.57 -2.82 14.44
C LEU A 121 -7.74 -3.76 14.09
N LYS A 122 -8.95 -3.23 13.98
CA LYS A 122 -10.12 -4.05 13.64
C LYS A 122 -9.97 -4.68 12.25
N ARG A 123 -9.46 -3.92 11.27
CA ARG A 123 -9.21 -4.44 9.91
C ARG A 123 -8.07 -5.45 9.90
N LEU A 124 -7.01 -5.21 10.67
CA LEU A 124 -5.88 -6.13 10.81
C LEU A 124 -6.35 -7.46 11.40
N HIS A 125 -7.07 -7.43 12.52
CA HIS A 125 -7.59 -8.64 13.18
C HIS A 125 -8.62 -9.39 12.34
N ASN A 126 -9.34 -8.70 11.45
CA ASN A 126 -10.24 -9.31 10.48
C ASN A 126 -9.53 -9.83 9.21
N GLY A 127 -8.20 -9.67 9.09
CA GLY A 127 -7.43 -10.16 7.95
C GLY A 127 -7.67 -9.38 6.65
N ASN A 128 -7.97 -8.08 6.71
CA ASN A 128 -8.10 -7.27 5.50
C ASN A 128 -6.78 -7.23 4.73
N GLU A 129 -6.79 -7.67 3.47
CA GLU A 129 -5.58 -7.92 2.67
C GLU A 129 -4.64 -6.72 2.58
N ILE A 130 -5.17 -5.52 2.35
CA ILE A 130 -4.37 -4.28 2.28
C ILE A 130 -3.68 -3.99 3.61
N ILE A 131 -4.40 -4.14 4.73
CA ILE A 131 -3.85 -3.85 6.06
C ILE A 131 -2.84 -4.92 6.48
N VAL A 132 -3.06 -6.18 6.12
CA VAL A 132 -2.08 -7.26 6.34
C VAL A 132 -0.81 -7.00 5.54
N ALA A 133 -0.93 -6.66 4.25
CA ALA A 133 0.23 -6.31 3.42
C ALA A 133 0.98 -5.08 3.97
N MET A 134 0.27 -4.07 4.45
CA MET A 134 0.87 -2.90 5.10
C MET A 134 1.62 -3.30 6.37
N ARG A 135 0.98 -4.10 7.24
CA ARG A 135 1.62 -4.64 8.44
C ARG A 135 2.91 -5.39 8.09
N ASP A 136 2.89 -6.21 7.04
CA ASP A 136 4.05 -7.01 6.64
C ASP A 136 5.19 -6.14 6.09
N ALA A 137 4.88 -5.04 5.40
CA ALA A 137 5.88 -4.08 4.96
C ALA A 137 6.60 -3.40 6.12
N TRP A 138 5.87 -3.05 7.19
CA TRP A 138 6.39 -2.28 8.31
C TRP A 138 6.89 -3.12 9.48
N ALA A 139 6.46 -4.38 9.64
CA ALA A 139 6.75 -5.18 10.83
C ALA A 139 8.26 -5.36 11.10
N ARG A 140 9.04 -5.71 10.07
CA ARG A 140 10.50 -5.88 10.23
C ARG A 140 11.21 -4.55 10.54
N PRO A 141 10.99 -3.45 9.77
CA PRO A 141 11.59 -2.16 10.09
C PRO A 141 11.21 -1.63 11.47
N VAL A 142 9.93 -1.74 11.85
CA VAL A 142 9.45 -1.27 13.15
C VAL A 142 10.03 -2.10 14.29
N ARG A 143 10.13 -3.43 14.14
CA ARG A 143 10.78 -4.28 15.14
C ARG A 143 12.24 -3.89 15.33
N GLY A 144 12.99 -3.71 14.25
CA GLY A 144 14.39 -3.25 14.34
C GLY A 144 14.51 -1.89 15.04
N LEU A 145 13.56 -0.97 14.81
CA LEU A 145 13.54 0.30 15.53
C LEU A 145 13.19 0.14 17.02
N LEU A 146 12.30 -0.79 17.39
CA LEU A 146 12.03 -1.11 18.80
C LEU A 146 13.29 -1.64 19.48
N ASP A 147 14.03 -2.55 18.82
CA ASP A 147 15.30 -3.10 19.31
C ASP A 147 16.33 -1.99 19.54
N ASP A 148 16.51 -1.08 18.57
CA ASP A 148 17.42 0.08 18.68
C ASP A 148 17.05 1.01 19.85
N LEU A 149 15.76 1.10 20.18
CA LEU A 149 15.24 1.89 21.29
C LEU A 149 15.24 1.15 22.63
N GLY A 150 15.58 -0.14 22.66
CA GLY A 150 15.49 -1.00 23.84
C GLY A 150 14.06 -1.23 24.31
N LEU A 151 13.09 -1.26 23.39
CA LEU A 151 11.67 -1.46 23.67
C LEU A 151 11.24 -2.91 23.40
N PRO A 152 10.29 -3.46 24.18
CA PRO A 152 9.86 -4.85 24.07
C PRO A 152 9.13 -5.17 22.75
N ASP A 153 9.33 -6.38 22.19
CA ASP A 153 8.68 -6.84 20.94
C ASP A 153 7.15 -6.98 21.11
N GLU A 154 6.66 -7.17 22.34
CA GLU A 154 5.22 -7.17 22.66
C GLU A 154 4.55 -5.84 22.29
N MET A 155 5.31 -4.75 22.15
CA MET A 155 4.80 -3.47 21.70
C MET A 155 4.54 -3.41 20.19
N LEU A 156 4.95 -4.39 19.39
CA LEU A 156 4.91 -4.30 17.93
C LEU A 156 3.53 -3.96 17.37
N GLU A 157 2.44 -4.52 17.92
CA GLU A 157 1.08 -4.19 17.45
C GLU A 157 0.74 -2.72 17.69
N TYR A 158 1.08 -2.19 18.87
CA TYR A 158 0.88 -0.78 19.21
C TYR A 158 1.80 0.14 18.40
N ALA A 159 3.05 -0.28 18.17
CA ALA A 159 4.02 0.44 17.36
C ALA A 159 3.54 0.56 15.90
N LEU A 160 2.96 -0.51 15.34
CA LEU A 160 2.37 -0.49 14.01
C LEU A 160 1.08 0.34 13.95
N PHE A 161 0.26 0.33 15.01
CA PHE A 161 -0.90 1.22 15.11
C PHE A 161 -0.48 2.70 15.08
N LEU A 162 0.55 3.08 15.84
CA LEU A 162 1.10 4.44 15.83
C LEU A 162 1.74 4.79 14.48
N ASN A 163 2.45 3.84 13.85
CA ASN A 163 3.01 4.02 12.52
C ASN A 163 1.91 4.29 11.49
N ASN A 164 0.81 3.51 11.50
CA ASN A 164 -0.34 3.73 10.63
C ASN A 164 -0.94 5.14 10.78
N ILE A 165 -0.97 5.70 12.00
CA ILE A 165 -1.47 7.06 12.22
C ILE A 165 -0.50 8.10 11.66
N MET A 166 0.79 7.98 11.96
CA MET A 166 1.78 9.00 11.62
C MET A 166 2.20 9.01 10.15
N TYR A 167 2.09 7.85 9.48
CA TYR A 167 2.43 7.68 8.06
C TYR A 167 1.17 7.48 7.20
N ASP A 168 0.01 7.95 7.65
CA ASP A 168 -1.22 7.90 6.88
C ASP A 168 -1.08 8.67 5.55
N PRO A 169 -1.43 8.08 4.39
CA PRO A 169 -1.28 8.72 3.09
C PRO A 169 -1.87 10.13 2.99
N ARG A 170 -3.00 10.37 3.66
CA ARG A 170 -3.71 11.65 3.61
C ARG A 170 -2.94 12.70 4.39
N GLU A 171 -2.55 12.38 5.62
CA GLU A 171 -1.88 13.33 6.52
C GLU A 171 -0.48 13.69 6.00
N ILE A 172 0.25 12.72 5.41
CA ILE A 172 1.53 13.00 4.77
C ILE A 172 1.37 13.93 3.57
N GLN A 173 0.39 13.68 2.69
CA GLN A 173 0.15 14.55 1.54
C GLN A 173 -0.31 15.95 1.94
N ASP A 174 -1.14 16.06 2.98
CA ASP A 174 -1.55 17.35 3.53
C ASP A 174 -0.33 18.13 4.04
N LEU A 175 0.54 17.47 4.82
CA LEU A 175 1.77 18.08 5.33
C LEU A 175 2.73 18.53 4.22
N LEU A 176 2.85 17.74 3.14
CA LEU A 176 3.68 18.09 1.97
C LEU A 176 3.12 19.28 1.17
N ARG A 177 1.80 19.45 1.12
CA ARG A 177 1.13 20.48 0.28
C ARG A 177 0.86 21.78 1.02
N GLU A 178 0.48 21.69 2.29
CA GLU A 178 -0.02 22.83 3.07
C GLU A 178 1.06 23.50 3.93
N THR A 179 2.30 23.02 3.86
CA THR A 179 3.44 23.60 4.59
C THR A 179 4.61 23.94 3.68
N GLY A 180 5.51 24.82 4.15
CA GLY A 180 6.75 25.16 3.46
C GLY A 180 7.91 24.17 3.72
N LEU A 181 7.61 22.99 4.27
CA LEU A 181 8.62 22.02 4.69
C LEU A 181 9.08 21.17 3.51
N SER A 182 10.38 20.93 3.42
CA SER A 182 10.90 19.96 2.46
C SER A 182 10.54 18.53 2.87
N ARG A 183 10.44 17.62 1.89
CA ARG A 183 10.25 16.17 2.13
C ARG A 183 11.24 15.62 3.15
N ARG A 184 12.52 16.02 3.06
CA ARG A 184 13.56 15.64 4.01
C ARG A 184 13.24 16.07 5.44
N GLU A 185 12.81 17.32 5.63
CA GLU A 185 12.45 17.81 6.97
C GLU A 185 11.21 17.11 7.52
N ILE A 186 10.22 16.80 6.68
CA ILE A 186 9.03 16.04 7.06
C ILE A 186 9.42 14.64 7.55
N VAL A 187 10.22 13.92 6.77
CA VAL A 187 10.72 12.57 7.15
C VAL A 187 11.45 12.62 8.49
N ILE A 188 12.36 13.58 8.67
CA ILE A 188 13.11 13.73 9.94
C ILE A 188 12.16 13.99 11.11
N ARG A 189 11.22 14.93 10.97
CA ARG A 189 10.30 15.30 12.06
C ARG A 189 9.35 14.16 12.41
N LEU A 190 8.82 13.45 11.43
CA LEU A 190 7.93 12.30 11.65
C LEU A 190 8.67 11.12 12.29
N ALA A 191 9.90 10.84 11.85
CA ALA A 191 10.72 9.80 12.47
C ALA A 191 11.02 10.11 13.94
N GLU A 192 11.37 11.36 14.27
CA GLU A 192 11.57 11.80 15.66
C GLU A 192 10.27 11.75 16.48
N ALA A 193 9.17 12.23 15.93
CA ALA A 193 7.86 12.18 16.57
C ALA A 193 7.42 10.73 16.85
N TYR A 194 7.67 9.82 15.91
CA TYR A 194 7.38 8.40 16.05
C TYR A 194 8.21 7.75 17.16
N ARG A 195 9.54 7.97 17.17
CA ARG A 195 10.41 7.51 18.28
C ARG A 195 9.94 8.06 19.63
N GLY A 196 9.55 9.32 19.67
CA GLY A 196 8.99 9.97 20.86
C GLY A 196 7.70 9.31 21.33
N ALA A 197 6.78 9.01 20.41
CA ALA A 197 5.52 8.33 20.72
C ALA A 197 5.72 6.90 21.20
N LEU A 198 6.66 6.13 20.62
CA LEU A 198 7.00 4.79 21.08
C LEU A 198 7.49 4.80 22.53
N ARG A 199 8.44 5.69 22.86
CA ARG A 199 8.93 5.86 24.23
C ARG A 199 7.84 6.32 25.19
N GLY A 200 7.01 7.27 24.74
CA GLY A 200 5.89 7.79 25.52
C GLY A 200 4.86 6.72 25.85
N TRP A 201 4.53 5.87 24.88
CA TRP A 201 3.61 4.74 25.03
C TRP A 201 4.17 3.71 26.02
N ALA A 202 5.43 3.31 25.85
CA ALA A 202 6.10 2.35 26.72
C ALA A 202 6.12 2.82 28.19
N ARG A 203 6.34 4.12 28.43
CA ARG A 203 6.40 4.69 29.77
C ARG A 203 5.04 4.79 30.45
N ALA A 204 3.96 4.90 29.67
CA ALA A 204 2.61 5.12 30.20
C ALA A 204 1.88 3.81 30.55
N GLY A 205 2.30 2.68 29.97
CA GLY A 205 1.83 1.33 30.32
C GLY A 205 2.54 0.77 31.53
#